data_AF-A0A530GF05-F1
#
_entry.id   AF-A0A530GF05-F1
#
_cell.length_a   1.000
_cell.length_b   1.000
_cell.length_c   1.000
_cell.angle_alpha   90.00
_cell.angle_beta   90.00
_cell.angle_gamma   90.00
#
_symmetry.space_group_name_H-M   'P 1'
#
loop_
_entity.id
_entity.type
_entity.pdbx_description
1 polymer ?
#
loop_
_entity_poly.entity_id
_entity_poly.type
_entity_poly.pdbx_seq_one_letter_code
_entity_poly.pdbx_strand_id
1 'polypeptide(L)'
;ERGIVLASHDDATAGHVDEAIEQGVRVAEFPTTEEAAKASKAAGLGVLMGAPNVMRGASHSGNVSARTLAADGLLDILSSDYIPFSLIQSAFFLGDVVEGIS
;
A
#
# COMPACT_ATOMS: atom_id res chain seq x y z
N GLU A 1 2.09 -15.70 22.50
CA GLU A 1 1.88 -15.29 21.09
C GLU A 1 2.26 -16.40 20.13
N ARG A 2 1.60 -16.49 18.98
CA ARG A 2 1.86 -17.50 17.94
C ARG A 2 2.87 -17.06 16.87
N GLY A 3 3.45 -15.85 17.00
CA GLY A 3 4.39 -15.29 16.02
C GLY A 3 3.77 -14.95 14.66
N ILE A 4 2.46 -14.70 14.62
CA ILE A 4 1.72 -14.36 13.39
C ILE A 4 1.74 -12.84 13.24
N VAL A 5 2.17 -12.35 12.07
CA VAL A 5 2.10 -10.93 11.72
C VAL A 5 0.68 -10.59 11.29
N LEU A 6 0.16 -9.48 11.81
CA LEU A 6 -1.14 -8.94 11.43
C LEU A 6 -0.98 -7.80 10.42
N ALA A 7 -1.93 -7.73 9.49
CA ALA A 7 -2.13 -6.63 8.56
C ALA A 7 -3.51 -6.01 8.79
N SER A 8 -3.62 -4.69 8.73
CA SER A 8 -4.90 -3.99 8.57
C SER A 8 -5.30 -4.00 7.09
N HIS A 9 -6.56 -3.68 6.79
CA HIS A 9 -7.09 -3.68 5.43
C HIS A 9 -7.96 -2.44 5.20
N ASP A 10 -7.72 -1.75 4.08
CA ASP A 10 -8.50 -0.61 3.62
C ASP A 10 -8.54 0.59 4.59
N ASP A 11 -7.44 0.86 5.30
CA ASP A 11 -7.35 2.02 6.19
C ASP A 11 -7.66 3.33 5.45
N ALA A 12 -8.58 4.12 5.99
CA ALA A 12 -9.10 5.33 5.33
C ALA A 12 -8.81 6.61 6.12
N THR A 13 -8.58 6.49 7.43
CA THR A 13 -8.40 7.62 8.36
C THR A 13 -7.24 7.33 9.29
N ALA A 14 -6.65 8.38 9.89
CA ALA A 14 -5.66 8.19 10.96
C ALA A 14 -6.20 7.32 12.12
N GLY A 15 -7.50 7.42 12.44
CA GLY A 15 -8.11 6.61 13.50
C GLY A 15 -8.11 5.10 13.23
N HIS A 16 -8.22 4.68 11.96
CA HIS A 16 -8.06 3.26 11.61
C HIS A 16 -6.60 2.80 11.84
N VAL A 17 -5.63 3.66 11.53
CA VAL A 17 -4.21 3.38 11.76
C VAL A 17 -3.90 3.29 13.25
N ASP A 18 -4.47 4.17 14.07
CA ASP A 18 -4.33 4.13 15.53
C ASP A 18 -4.87 2.80 16.09
N GLU A 19 -6.06 2.37 15.65
CA GLU A 19 -6.62 1.07 16.03
C GLU A 19 -5.71 -0.10 15.63
N ALA A 20 -5.16 -0.06 14.40
CA ALA A 20 -4.25 -1.09 13.91
C ALA A 20 -2.97 -1.18 14.77
N ILE A 21 -2.41 -0.04 15.19
CA ILE A 21 -1.25 0.01 16.09
C ILE A 21 -1.57 -0.62 17.44
N GLU A 22 -2.72 -0.29 18.03
CA GLU A 22 -3.17 -0.88 19.30
C GLU A 22 -3.34 -2.40 19.21
N GLN A 23 -3.72 -2.91 18.04
CA GLN A 23 -3.84 -4.34 17.74
C GLN A 23 -2.49 -5.02 17.41
N GLY A 24 -1.39 -4.29 17.36
CA GLY A 24 -0.06 -4.82 17.04
C GLY A 24 0.16 -5.13 15.56
N VAL A 25 -0.62 -4.51 14.67
CA VAL A 25 -0.48 -4.61 13.21
C VAL A 25 0.88 -4.05 12.77
N ARG A 26 1.46 -4.65 11.72
CA ARG A 26 2.76 -4.24 11.17
C ARG A 26 2.72 -3.89 9.68
N VAL A 27 1.62 -4.21 9.00
CA VAL A 27 1.42 -3.95 7.57
C VAL A 27 0.07 -3.28 7.38
N ALA A 28 0.05 -2.14 6.70
CA ALA A 28 -1.17 -1.50 6.24
C ALA A 28 -1.47 -1.98 4.81
N GLU A 29 -2.45 -2.85 4.65
CA GLU A 29 -2.85 -3.38 3.35
C GLU A 29 -3.87 -2.44 2.69
N PHE A 30 -3.54 -2.00 1.47
CA PHE A 30 -4.42 -1.21 0.61
C PHE A 30 -5.04 0.04 1.27
N PRO A 31 -4.25 0.92 1.95
CA PRO A 31 -4.82 2.15 2.47
C PRO A 31 -5.55 2.91 1.36
N THR A 32 -6.76 3.35 1.65
CA THR A 32 -7.68 3.92 0.67
C THR A 32 -7.50 5.42 0.50
N THR A 33 -6.79 6.06 1.43
CA THR A 33 -6.45 7.49 1.39
C THR A 33 -4.96 7.72 1.58
N GLU A 34 -4.47 8.82 1.04
CA GLU A 34 -3.09 9.26 1.24
C GLU A 34 -2.83 9.64 2.72
N GLU A 35 -3.84 10.13 3.42
CA GLU A 35 -3.80 10.40 4.86
C GLU A 35 -3.47 9.13 5.65
N ALA A 36 -4.20 8.03 5.41
CA ALA A 36 -3.97 6.76 6.09
C ALA A 36 -2.60 6.17 5.73
N ALA A 37 -2.17 6.27 4.47
CA ALA A 37 -0.85 5.80 4.05
C ALA A 37 0.27 6.58 4.76
N LYS A 38 0.17 7.92 4.85
CA LYS A 38 1.12 8.77 5.58
C LYS A 38 1.16 8.45 7.06
N ALA A 39 0.01 8.30 7.69
CA ALA A 39 -0.10 7.92 9.10
C ALA A 39 0.56 6.54 9.35
N SER A 40 0.29 5.57 8.48
CA SER A 40 0.89 4.23 8.55
C SER A 40 2.42 4.29 8.47
N LYS A 41 2.97 5.04 7.50
CA LYS A 41 4.42 5.24 7.36
C LYS A 41 5.03 5.93 8.57
N ALA A 42 4.37 6.97 9.09
CA ALA A 42 4.84 7.70 10.28
C ALA A 42 4.88 6.81 11.53
N ALA A 43 3.95 5.86 11.63
CA ALA A 43 3.90 4.86 12.70
C ALA A 43 4.82 3.64 12.45
N GLY A 44 5.51 3.58 11.32
CA GLY A 44 6.44 2.50 10.98
C GLY A 44 5.78 1.21 10.49
N LEU A 45 4.52 1.26 10.05
CA LEU A 45 3.87 0.16 9.34
C LEU A 45 4.38 0.11 7.89
N GLY A 46 4.54 -1.10 7.36
CA GLY A 46 4.81 -1.28 5.93
C GLY A 46 3.53 -1.07 5.13
N VAL A 47 3.57 -0.20 4.11
CA VAL A 47 2.41 0.03 3.24
C VAL A 47 2.45 -0.92 2.05
N LEU A 48 1.40 -1.71 1.90
CA LEU A 48 1.25 -2.71 0.84
C LEU A 48 0.18 -2.29 -0.16
N MET A 49 0.53 -2.26 -1.45
CA MET A 49 -0.42 -2.00 -2.55
C MET A 49 -0.45 -3.12 -3.59
N GLY A 50 -1.56 -3.21 -4.32
CA GLY A 50 -1.78 -4.23 -5.33
C GLY A 50 -1.07 -3.89 -6.64
N ALA A 51 -0.34 -4.84 -7.20
CA ALA A 51 0.25 -4.76 -8.52
C ALA A 51 -0.78 -4.45 -9.64
N PRO A 52 -2.02 -5.00 -9.63
CA PRO A 52 -3.04 -4.59 -10.59
C PRO A 52 -3.39 -3.10 -10.51
N ASN A 53 -3.38 -2.52 -9.30
CA ASN A 53 -3.63 -1.09 -9.09
C ASN A 53 -2.52 -0.24 -9.72
N VAL A 54 -1.25 -0.64 -9.56
CA VAL A 54 -0.10 -0.02 -10.25
C VAL A 54 -0.32 -0.03 -11.76
N MET A 55 -0.60 -1.21 -12.33
CA MET A 55 -0.77 -1.35 -13.78
C MET A 55 -1.90 -0.47 -14.30
N ARG A 56 -3.02 -0.39 -13.56
CA ARG A 56 -4.17 0.42 -13.96
C ARG A 56 -3.97 1.91 -13.82
N GLY A 57 -3.25 2.36 -12.78
CA GLY A 57 -2.96 3.78 -12.52
C GLY A 57 -4.08 4.60 -11.91
N ALA A 58 -5.21 3.97 -11.64
CA ALA A 58 -6.29 4.54 -10.88
C ALA A 58 -6.94 3.44 -10.04
N SER A 59 -7.42 3.80 -8.86
CA SER A 59 -8.27 2.89 -8.08
C SER A 59 -9.60 2.67 -8.78
N HIS A 60 -10.18 1.48 -8.58
CA HIS A 60 -11.51 1.16 -9.09
C HIS A 60 -12.63 1.99 -8.43
N SER A 61 -12.39 2.47 -7.21
CA SER A 61 -13.43 3.07 -6.36
C SER A 61 -13.18 4.56 -6.04
N GLY A 62 -12.17 5.17 -6.66
CA GLY A 62 -11.77 6.56 -6.35
C GLY A 62 -10.80 6.69 -5.17
N ASN A 63 -10.33 5.57 -4.60
CA ASN A 63 -9.30 5.56 -3.57
C ASN A 63 -7.94 6.01 -4.14
N VAL A 64 -6.98 6.29 -3.25
CA VAL A 64 -5.60 6.60 -3.64
C VAL A 64 -5.01 5.48 -4.51
N SER A 65 -4.22 5.88 -5.52
CA SER A 65 -3.57 4.91 -6.41
C SER A 65 -2.21 4.47 -5.85
N ALA A 66 -1.81 3.24 -6.16
CA ALA A 66 -0.49 2.72 -5.81
C ALA A 66 0.64 3.55 -6.41
N ARG A 67 0.43 4.14 -7.60
CA ARG A 67 1.41 5.02 -8.24
C ARG A 67 1.56 6.34 -7.49
N THR A 68 0.46 6.91 -7.00
CA THR A 68 0.48 8.13 -6.17
C THR A 68 1.30 7.84 -4.91
N LEU A 69 0.98 6.76 -4.19
CA LEU A 69 1.74 6.39 -3.00
C LEU A 69 3.22 6.10 -3.30
N ALA A 70 3.53 5.48 -4.44
CA ALA A 70 4.91 5.27 -4.86
C ALA A 70 5.66 6.59 -5.13
N ALA A 71 5.03 7.52 -5.85
CA ALA A 71 5.60 8.84 -6.15
C ALA A 71 5.86 9.67 -4.88
N ASP A 72 5.00 9.50 -3.87
CA ASP A 72 5.14 10.19 -2.59
C ASP A 72 6.08 9.48 -1.60
N GLY A 73 6.72 8.38 -2.02
CA GLY A 73 7.62 7.58 -1.17
C GLY A 73 6.91 6.83 -0.04
N LEU A 74 5.61 6.57 -0.20
CA LEU A 74 4.74 5.94 0.78
C LEU A 74 4.52 4.44 0.54
N LEU A 75 4.94 3.89 -0.59
CA LEU A 75 4.77 2.47 -0.94
C LEU A 75 5.99 1.63 -0.54
N ASP A 76 5.79 0.53 0.19
CA ASP A 76 6.87 -0.38 0.61
C ASP A 76 6.79 -1.76 -0.06
N ILE A 77 5.58 -2.29 -0.24
CA ILE A 77 5.35 -3.69 -0.62
C ILE A 77 4.36 -3.74 -1.79
N LEU A 78 4.67 -4.58 -2.78
CA LEU A 78 3.72 -4.97 -3.83
C LEU A 78 3.19 -6.39 -3.58
N SER A 79 1.87 -6.53 -3.72
CA SER A 79 1.18 -7.83 -3.77
C SER A 79 0.69 -8.11 -5.19
N SER A 80 0.71 -9.36 -5.64
CA SER A 80 0.07 -9.73 -6.91
C SER A 80 -1.44 -9.52 -6.90
N ASP A 81 -2.02 -9.53 -5.69
CA ASP A 81 -3.46 -9.47 -5.49
C ASP A 81 -4.17 -10.53 -6.38
N TYR A 82 -5.31 -10.21 -6.95
CA TYR A 82 -6.10 -11.08 -7.82
C TYR A 82 -5.50 -11.34 -9.22
N ILE A 83 -4.35 -10.76 -9.58
CA ILE A 83 -3.67 -11.04 -10.87
C ILE A 83 -2.22 -11.51 -10.63
N PRO A 84 -1.98 -12.82 -10.47
CA PRO A 84 -0.65 -13.37 -10.16
C PRO A 84 0.50 -12.86 -11.04
N PHE A 85 0.28 -12.76 -12.36
CA PHE A 85 1.29 -12.30 -13.32
C PHE A 85 1.68 -10.82 -13.15
N SER A 86 0.80 -10.00 -12.57
CA SER A 86 1.02 -8.55 -12.50
C SER A 86 2.17 -8.14 -11.58
N LEU A 87 2.59 -8.99 -10.64
CA LEU A 87 3.60 -8.63 -9.63
C LEU A 87 4.97 -8.30 -10.24
N ILE A 88 5.49 -9.16 -11.11
CA ILE A 88 6.78 -8.91 -11.77
C ILE A 88 6.64 -7.73 -12.73
N GLN A 89 5.52 -7.68 -13.46
CA GLN A 89 5.28 -6.60 -14.42
C GLN A 89 5.23 -5.23 -13.74
N SER A 90 4.55 -5.10 -12.61
CA SER A 90 4.39 -3.83 -11.90
C SER A 90 5.70 -3.33 -11.31
N ALA A 91 6.58 -4.23 -10.85
CA ALA A 91 7.89 -3.86 -10.33
C ALA A 91 8.75 -3.11 -11.37
N PHE A 92 8.81 -3.61 -12.60
CA PHE A 92 9.52 -2.92 -13.69
C PHE A 92 8.75 -1.69 -14.18
N PHE A 93 7.43 -1.81 -14.30
CA PHE A 93 6.60 -0.72 -14.81
C PHE A 93 6.63 0.52 -13.92
N LEU A 94 6.81 0.37 -12.60
CA LEU A 94 6.99 1.51 -11.69
C LEU A 94 8.17 2.40 -12.11
N GLY A 95 9.29 1.82 -12.54
CA GLY A 95 10.45 2.58 -13.01
C GLY A 95 10.19 3.36 -14.30
N ASP A 96 9.20 2.95 -15.09
CA ASP A 96 8.81 3.65 -16.31
C ASP A 96 7.82 4.80 -16.04
N VAL A 97 7.01 4.72 -14.97
CA VAL A 97 5.85 5.62 -14.76
C VAL A 97 5.91 6.46 -13.50
N VAL A 98 6.87 6.24 -12.61
CA VAL A 98 7.08 7.03 -11.40
C VAL A 98 8.49 7.58 -11.41
N GLU A 99 8.60 8.90 -11.47
CA GLU A 99 9.90 9.58 -11.43
C GLU A 99 10.58 9.30 -10.08
N GLY A 100 11.87 8.96 -10.13
CA GLY A 100 12.66 8.65 -8.93
C GLY A 100 12.67 7.18 -8.49
N ILE A 101 11.95 6.30 -9.20
CA ILE A 101 12.05 4.84 -9.05
C ILE A 101 12.85 4.28 -10.25
N SER A 102 13.87 3.45 -10.00
CA SER A 102 14.74 2.85 -11.02
C SER A 102 15.17 1.44 -10.66
#